data_AF-A0A3D4ZX49-F1
#
_entry.id   AF-A0A3D4ZX49-F1
#
_cell.length_a   1.000
_cell.length_b   1.000
_cell.length_c   1.000
_cell.angle_alpha   90.00
_cell.angle_beta   90.00
_cell.angle_gamma   90.00
#
_symmetry.space_group_name_H-M   'P 1'
#
loop_
_entity.id
_entity.type
_entity.pdbx_description
1 polymer ?
#
loop_
_entity_poly.entity_id
_entity_poly.type
_entity_poly.pdbx_seq_one_letter_code
_entity_poly.pdbx_strand_id
1 'polypeptide(L)'
;MPWFPAEWLLVGSPIPVRVLLLTLLAAVLGCSSHAQDGTTSLRAVRYGEQVFIRSPFSGADDLVIRIGKGANGQINFAGTYLVRSSAGMGDAELSGGRLIHGCGDDATPWNLNGTYIGANHGCSDAREVVSVGHGRTKVDLGTVWRDGAGVDFVLLKIEDPDKLWFLSVNQSDGAIWRFARTLTGPALTRADGQTIPFTDAHMVQLRPACRITRQDYLIDGQSPLVDGEPVTCEFLDIIEDCDIINPGSLVRDMMEHPGDERSFVADHVEAVVSNSISYRFHPNGACVIDYHARALQEFNLGYMGFIQSAKLAAGANYTTHEYFIPKTAPFTQDDIAYDFRSGQDYRTPPPSALYFSIDKQNVEDPGNLPERFIQMLGHEENGRAVHEVGYALGYSLLTGITVPEARAANCGRAAFLYTSAKSYPAAVDGKKGNPIPAGTQFHCRAYRCYFHPAAQPNATFAYWYRDGENIVLCADYHRSVERDVLALPHGCVGRAVEVVEKTPSVTLLTGDTVPDGGVAVSVNGEYGSVVLRMR
;
A
#
# COMPACT_ATOMS: atom_id res chain seq x y z
N MET A 1 -58.80 -9.26 -17.27
CA MET A 1 -60.18 -9.75 -17.41
C MET A 1 -60.62 -9.54 -18.86
N PRO A 2 -61.35 -10.45 -19.53
CA PRO A 2 -61.96 -11.71 -19.06
C PRO A 2 -61.42 -12.95 -19.85
N TRP A 3 -61.30 -14.11 -19.20
CA TRP A 3 -62.16 -15.31 -19.32
C TRP A 3 -61.76 -16.34 -20.41
N PHE A 4 -61.39 -17.53 -19.91
CA PHE A 4 -61.34 -18.86 -20.57
C PHE A 4 -62.78 -19.39 -20.87
N PRO A 5 -62.97 -20.40 -21.77
CA PRO A 5 -62.86 -21.85 -21.43
C PRO A 5 -62.25 -22.74 -22.58
N ALA A 6 -61.45 -23.78 -22.28
CA ALA A 6 -61.81 -25.23 -22.13
C ALA A 6 -62.54 -25.84 -23.36
N GLU A 7 -62.36 -27.06 -23.87
CA GLU A 7 -61.50 -28.26 -23.76
C GLU A 7 -62.07 -29.29 -24.81
N TRP A 8 -61.49 -30.49 -24.94
CA TRP A 8 -62.01 -31.74 -25.59
C TRP A 8 -61.82 -31.89 -27.12
N LEU A 9 -61.40 -33.03 -27.73
CA LEU A 9 -60.79 -34.32 -27.36
C LEU A 9 -60.33 -35.01 -28.68
N LEU A 10 -59.25 -35.81 -28.61
CA LEU A 10 -58.89 -37.08 -29.29
C LEU A 10 -59.18 -37.26 -30.81
N VAL A 11 -58.27 -37.82 -31.61
CA VAL A 11 -58.07 -39.28 -31.81
C VAL A 11 -56.80 -39.52 -32.67
N GLY A 12 -56.02 -40.58 -32.36
CA GLY A 12 -55.27 -41.33 -33.39
C GLY A 12 -53.78 -41.62 -33.13
N SER A 13 -53.49 -42.68 -32.37
CA SER A 13 -52.23 -43.46 -32.45
C SER A 13 -52.27 -44.38 -33.70
N PRO A 14 -51.15 -44.89 -34.30
CA PRO A 14 -50.04 -45.53 -33.59
C PRO A 14 -48.60 -45.27 -34.10
N ILE A 15 -47.70 -45.65 -33.20
CA ILE A 15 -46.23 -45.69 -33.24
C ILE A 15 -45.72 -46.66 -34.33
N PRO A 16 -44.50 -46.44 -34.87
CA PRO A 16 -43.47 -47.45 -34.67
C PRO A 16 -42.12 -46.87 -34.25
N VAL A 17 -41.66 -47.35 -33.10
CA VAL A 17 -40.28 -47.75 -32.75
C VAL A 17 -39.16 -46.92 -33.37
N ARG A 18 -38.55 -46.04 -32.56
CA ARG A 18 -37.15 -45.64 -32.71
C ARG A 18 -36.41 -45.74 -31.38
N VAL A 19 -35.56 -46.76 -31.34
CA VAL A 19 -34.25 -46.86 -30.67
C VAL A 19 -33.99 -45.82 -29.58
N LEU A 20 -34.09 -46.28 -28.33
CA LEU A 20 -33.60 -45.61 -27.15
C LEU A 20 -32.06 -45.72 -27.14
N LEU A 21 -31.36 -44.67 -27.59
CA LEU A 21 -29.94 -44.52 -27.31
C LEU A 21 -29.80 -43.77 -25.98
N LEU A 22 -29.43 -44.49 -24.93
CA LEU A 22 -28.95 -43.95 -23.67
C LEU A 22 -27.60 -43.27 -23.93
N THR A 23 -27.61 -41.96 -24.16
CA THR A 23 -26.43 -41.12 -23.99
C THR A 23 -26.46 -40.55 -22.57
N LEU A 24 -25.80 -41.27 -21.66
CA LEU A 24 -25.36 -40.72 -20.38
C LEU A 24 -24.34 -39.62 -20.72
N LEU A 25 -24.79 -38.38 -20.92
CA LEU A 25 -23.89 -37.24 -20.94
C LEU A 25 -23.49 -36.99 -19.49
N ALA A 26 -22.38 -37.60 -19.08
CA ALA A 26 -21.59 -37.07 -17.99
C ALA A 26 -21.10 -35.68 -18.44
N ALA A 27 -21.89 -34.65 -18.15
CA ALA A 27 -21.42 -33.29 -18.12
C ALA A 27 -20.48 -33.17 -16.91
N VAL A 28 -19.28 -33.72 -17.06
CA VAL A 28 -18.11 -33.17 -16.40
C VAL A 28 -17.95 -31.79 -17.02
N LEU A 29 -18.63 -30.80 -16.44
CA LEU A 29 -18.17 -29.42 -16.52
C LEU A 29 -16.79 -29.44 -15.89
N GLY A 30 -15.79 -29.70 -16.73
CA GLY A 30 -14.44 -29.27 -16.48
C GLY A 30 -14.51 -27.76 -16.37
N CYS A 31 -14.78 -27.26 -15.19
CA CYS A 31 -14.10 -26.07 -14.71
C CYS A 31 -12.63 -26.44 -14.73
N SER A 32 -12.00 -26.31 -15.90
CA SER A 32 -10.58 -26.02 -15.96
C SER A 32 -10.42 -24.75 -15.15
N SER A 33 -10.04 -24.93 -13.88
CA SER A 33 -9.40 -23.90 -13.10
C SER A 33 -8.27 -23.39 -13.98
N HIS A 34 -8.50 -22.29 -14.68
CA HIS A 34 -7.39 -21.43 -15.06
C HIS A 34 -6.84 -20.93 -13.73
N ALA A 35 -5.95 -21.74 -13.13
CA ALA A 35 -4.80 -21.18 -12.44
C ALA A 35 -4.28 -20.06 -13.33
N GLN A 36 -3.80 -18.94 -12.76
CA GLN A 36 -3.09 -17.92 -13.55
C GLN A 36 -2.08 -18.63 -14.45
N ASP A 37 -2.45 -18.84 -15.71
CA ASP A 37 -1.93 -19.93 -16.52
C ASP A 37 -0.63 -19.42 -17.10
N GLY A 38 0.49 -19.80 -16.48
CA GLY A 38 1.84 -19.69 -17.03
C GLY A 38 2.25 -18.35 -17.64
N THR A 39 1.56 -17.24 -17.37
CA THR A 39 1.82 -15.97 -18.04
C THR A 39 3.06 -15.39 -17.40
N THR A 40 4.17 -15.56 -18.09
CA THR A 40 5.48 -15.05 -17.68
C THR A 40 5.65 -13.58 -17.99
N SER A 41 4.63 -12.92 -18.57
CA SER A 41 4.74 -11.54 -19.03
C SER A 41 3.58 -10.64 -18.61
N LEU A 42 3.89 -9.37 -18.45
CA LEU A 42 2.97 -8.25 -18.28
C LEU A 42 3.14 -7.28 -19.44
N ARG A 43 2.19 -6.34 -19.58
CA ARG A 43 2.30 -5.22 -20.51
C ARG A 43 2.48 -3.92 -19.74
N ALA A 44 3.28 -3.01 -20.26
CA ALA A 44 3.48 -1.69 -19.67
C ALA A 44 3.42 -0.60 -20.72
N VAL A 45 2.95 0.59 -20.34
CA VAL A 45 3.03 1.80 -21.16
C VAL A 45 3.14 3.02 -20.25
N ARG A 46 3.89 4.02 -20.70
CA ARG A 46 4.01 5.32 -20.03
C ARG A 46 3.27 6.37 -20.84
N TYR A 47 2.56 7.27 -20.17
CA TYR A 47 1.96 8.47 -20.74
C TYR A 47 2.28 9.67 -19.84
N GLY A 48 3.31 10.42 -20.21
CA GLY A 48 3.85 11.53 -19.42
C GLY A 48 4.37 11.05 -18.06
N GLU A 49 3.71 11.45 -16.99
CA GLU A 49 4.06 11.05 -15.61
C GLU A 49 3.34 9.80 -15.12
N GLN A 50 2.39 9.28 -15.90
CA GLN A 50 1.62 8.09 -15.55
C GLN A 50 2.24 6.85 -16.20
N VAL A 51 2.32 5.76 -15.44
CA VAL A 51 2.72 4.44 -15.93
C VAL A 51 1.60 3.46 -15.64
N PHE A 52 1.20 2.72 -16.66
CA PHE A 52 0.20 1.68 -16.57
C PHE A 52 0.86 0.33 -16.72
N ILE A 53 0.64 -0.53 -15.73
CA ILE A 53 1.12 -1.91 -15.70
C ILE A 53 -0.11 -2.81 -15.78
N ARG A 54 -0.19 -3.62 -16.83
CA ARG A 54 -1.32 -4.50 -17.11
C ARG A 54 -0.92 -5.96 -17.05
N SER A 55 -1.64 -6.75 -16.27
CA SER A 55 -1.40 -8.17 -16.10
C SER A 55 -2.71 -8.97 -16.15
N PRO A 56 -2.69 -10.26 -16.54
CA PRO A 56 -3.88 -11.11 -16.45
C PRO A 56 -4.42 -11.18 -15.01
N PHE A 57 -5.74 -11.25 -14.86
CA PHE A 57 -6.38 -11.37 -13.54
C PHE A 57 -7.39 -12.53 -13.48
N SER A 58 -8.33 -12.57 -14.42
CA SER A 58 -9.29 -13.66 -14.61
C SER A 58 -9.39 -14.00 -16.10
N GLY A 59 -10.26 -14.95 -16.48
CA GLY A 59 -10.51 -15.25 -17.89
C GLY A 59 -11.21 -14.11 -18.66
N ALA A 60 -11.79 -13.13 -17.97
CA ALA A 60 -12.54 -12.04 -18.59
C ALA A 60 -11.89 -10.65 -18.42
N ASP A 61 -11.12 -10.48 -17.35
CA ASP A 61 -10.56 -9.20 -16.93
C ASP A 61 -9.03 -9.29 -16.75
N ASP A 62 -8.35 -8.21 -17.11
CA ASP A 62 -6.97 -7.92 -16.75
C ASP A 62 -6.93 -6.90 -15.61
N LEU A 63 -5.92 -7.03 -14.76
CA LEU A 63 -5.56 -6.03 -13.76
C LEU A 63 -4.75 -4.92 -14.42
N VAL A 64 -5.08 -3.67 -14.11
CA VAL A 64 -4.27 -2.50 -14.48
C VAL A 64 -3.90 -1.73 -13.23
N ILE A 65 -2.61 -1.66 -12.90
CA ILE A 65 -2.06 -0.81 -11.85
C ILE A 65 -1.56 0.48 -12.50
N ARG A 66 -2.04 1.62 -12.01
CA ARG A 66 -1.59 2.95 -12.41
C ARG A 66 -0.66 3.53 -11.36
N ILE A 67 0.55 3.88 -11.79
CA ILE A 67 1.55 4.60 -11.01
C ILE A 67 1.62 6.03 -11.53
N GLY A 68 1.68 6.99 -10.61
CA GLY A 68 1.86 8.40 -10.92
C GLY A 68 2.83 9.07 -9.93
N LYS A 69 2.69 10.38 -9.80
CA LYS A 69 3.50 11.21 -8.90
C LYS A 69 2.70 11.68 -7.71
N GLY A 70 3.39 11.78 -6.58
CA GLY A 70 2.88 12.37 -5.36
C GLY A 70 3.13 13.87 -5.26
N ALA A 71 2.74 14.46 -4.13
CA ALA A 71 2.84 15.91 -3.92
C ALA A 71 4.29 16.44 -3.83
N ASN A 72 5.27 15.58 -3.58
CA ASN A 72 6.70 15.93 -3.63
C ASN A 72 7.38 15.45 -4.94
N GLY A 73 6.61 14.99 -5.93
CA GLY A 73 7.14 14.44 -7.19
C GLY A 73 7.69 13.01 -7.09
N GLN A 74 7.51 12.35 -5.94
CA GLN A 74 7.94 10.98 -5.74
C GLN A 74 6.96 9.95 -6.35
N ILE A 75 7.40 8.70 -6.54
CA ILE A 75 6.56 7.61 -7.06
C ILE A 75 5.39 7.31 -6.10
N ASN A 76 4.21 7.16 -6.67
CA ASN A 76 2.99 6.92 -5.90
C ASN A 76 2.02 6.03 -6.67
N PHE A 77 1.32 5.14 -5.96
CA PHE A 77 0.23 4.38 -6.55
C PHE A 77 -0.98 5.31 -6.70
N ALA A 78 -1.54 5.37 -7.91
CA ALA A 78 -2.60 6.32 -8.28
C ALA A 78 -3.95 5.64 -8.56
N GLY A 79 -3.97 4.32 -8.73
CA GLY A 79 -5.20 3.56 -8.91
C GLY A 79 -4.96 2.13 -9.35
N THR A 80 -5.94 1.26 -9.16
CA THR A 80 -5.95 -0.08 -9.73
C THR A 80 -7.34 -0.43 -10.24
N TYR A 81 -7.39 -0.98 -11.45
CA TYR A 81 -8.59 -1.21 -12.22
C TYR A 81 -8.66 -2.66 -12.71
N LEU A 82 -9.89 -3.12 -12.95
CA LEU A 82 -10.15 -4.28 -13.79
C LEU A 82 -10.67 -3.80 -15.14
N VAL A 83 -9.98 -4.17 -16.21
CA VAL A 83 -10.36 -3.87 -17.60
C VAL A 83 -10.64 -5.17 -18.32
N ARG A 84 -11.54 -5.17 -19.31
CA ARG A 84 -11.75 -6.38 -20.12
C ARG A 84 -10.43 -6.80 -20.79
N SER A 85 -10.16 -8.10 -20.83
CA SER A 85 -8.92 -8.61 -21.45
C SER A 85 -8.82 -8.26 -22.95
N SER A 86 -9.95 -7.98 -23.60
CA SER A 86 -10.01 -7.49 -25.00
C SER A 86 -9.69 -6.00 -25.17
N ALA A 87 -9.59 -5.20 -24.10
CA ALA A 87 -9.26 -3.77 -24.19
C ALA A 87 -7.82 -3.57 -24.72
N GLY A 88 -7.55 -2.45 -25.38
CA GLY A 88 -6.23 -2.03 -25.82
C GLY A 88 -5.36 -1.43 -24.71
N MET A 89 -4.23 -0.81 -25.11
CA MET A 89 -3.26 -0.17 -24.20
C MET A 89 -3.34 1.36 -24.22
N GLY A 90 -4.38 1.96 -24.82
CA GLY A 90 -4.58 3.41 -24.79
C GLY A 90 -5.00 3.90 -23.40
N ASP A 91 -4.59 5.12 -23.02
CA ASP A 91 -4.92 5.71 -21.71
C ASP A 91 -6.42 5.64 -21.35
N ALA A 92 -7.29 6.04 -22.29
CA ALA A 92 -8.74 5.99 -22.07
C ALA A 92 -9.27 4.57 -21.80
N GLU A 93 -8.69 3.56 -22.44
CA GLU A 93 -9.09 2.16 -22.24
C GLU A 93 -8.57 1.61 -20.90
N LEU A 94 -7.33 1.96 -20.55
CA LEU A 94 -6.67 1.53 -19.30
C LEU A 94 -7.28 2.20 -18.06
N SER A 95 -7.71 3.46 -18.19
CA SER A 95 -8.36 4.24 -17.13
C SER A 95 -9.88 4.05 -17.08
N GLY A 96 -10.50 3.50 -18.12
CA GLY A 96 -11.95 3.31 -18.25
C GLY A 96 -12.52 2.07 -17.56
N GLY A 97 -11.68 1.26 -16.92
CA GLY A 97 -12.07 0.03 -16.23
C GLY A 97 -12.81 0.25 -14.90
N ARG A 98 -13.23 -0.86 -14.29
CA ARG A 98 -13.80 -0.85 -12.93
C ARG A 98 -12.68 -0.56 -11.93
N LEU A 99 -12.74 0.58 -11.26
CA LEU A 99 -11.83 0.91 -10.16
C LEU A 99 -12.05 -0.07 -8.99
N ILE A 100 -11.01 -0.79 -8.60
CA ILE A 100 -11.02 -1.70 -7.44
C ILE A 100 -10.13 -1.22 -6.29
N HIS A 101 -9.26 -0.23 -6.55
CA HIS A 101 -8.42 0.37 -5.52
C HIS A 101 -8.13 1.83 -5.86
N GLY A 102 -8.79 2.75 -5.16
CA GLY A 102 -8.50 4.19 -5.25
C GLY A 102 -7.25 4.53 -4.42
N CYS A 103 -6.09 4.57 -5.08
CA CYS A 103 -4.83 4.96 -4.46
C CYS A 103 -4.55 6.46 -4.73
N GLY A 104 -3.68 7.08 -3.93
CA GLY A 104 -3.31 8.48 -4.12
C GLY A 104 -2.46 9.05 -2.99
N ASP A 105 -2.42 8.37 -1.85
CA ASP A 105 -1.53 8.69 -0.75
C ASP A 105 -0.81 7.43 -0.25
N ASP A 106 -0.29 6.61 -1.16
CA ASP A 106 0.22 5.27 -0.83
C ASP A 106 1.75 5.23 -0.67
N ALA A 107 2.45 6.29 -1.07
CA ALA A 107 3.87 6.47 -0.72
C ALA A 107 4.01 6.72 0.78
N THR A 108 4.85 5.94 1.47
CA THR A 108 4.89 5.91 2.95
C THR A 108 5.84 6.97 3.51
N PRO A 109 5.34 7.97 4.27
CA PRO A 109 6.20 8.95 4.91
C PRO A 109 6.93 8.35 6.12
N TRP A 110 8.05 8.95 6.49
CA TRP A 110 8.67 8.69 7.78
C TRP A 110 7.98 9.51 8.87
N ASN A 111 7.80 8.96 10.07
CA ASN A 111 7.48 9.75 11.25
C ASN A 111 8.79 10.08 12.01
N LEU A 112 9.32 11.28 11.76
CA LEU A 112 10.59 11.77 12.31
C LEU A 112 10.34 12.99 13.17
N ASN A 113 10.96 13.05 14.35
CA ASN A 113 10.94 14.22 15.24
C ASN A 113 9.52 14.74 15.51
N GLY A 114 8.53 13.83 15.57
CA GLY A 114 7.14 14.14 15.86
C GLY A 114 6.31 14.67 14.68
N THR A 115 6.81 14.62 13.43
CA THR A 115 6.04 14.93 12.21
C THR A 115 6.16 13.81 11.18
N TYR A 116 5.13 13.64 10.34
CA TYR A 116 5.26 12.86 9.11
C TYR A 116 5.94 13.72 8.04
N ILE A 117 6.96 13.20 7.38
CA ILE A 117 7.73 13.91 6.34
C ILE A 117 8.33 12.91 5.34
N GLY A 118 8.54 13.37 4.11
CA GLY A 118 8.94 12.52 3.00
C GLY A 118 7.72 11.88 2.33
N ALA A 119 7.94 11.13 1.25
CA ALA A 119 6.86 10.59 0.44
C ALA A 119 5.87 11.71 0.02
N ASN A 120 4.56 11.57 0.27
CA ASN A 120 3.56 12.62 -0.05
C ASN A 120 3.53 13.79 0.96
N HIS A 121 4.32 13.72 2.03
CA HIS A 121 4.23 14.62 3.17
C HIS A 121 5.35 15.65 3.20
N GLY A 122 4.99 16.88 3.57
CA GLY A 122 5.92 17.91 4.01
C GLY A 122 5.91 18.07 5.53
N CYS A 123 6.89 18.80 6.08
CA CYS A 123 6.90 19.14 7.51
C CYS A 123 5.58 19.84 7.88
N SER A 124 4.82 19.25 8.80
CA SER A 124 3.46 19.70 9.17
C SER A 124 3.46 20.72 10.32
N ASP A 125 4.62 21.22 10.71
CA ASP A 125 4.74 22.22 11.77
C ASP A 125 4.61 23.66 11.25
N ALA A 126 4.61 23.88 9.93
CA ALA A 126 4.43 25.21 9.35
C ALA A 126 2.99 25.71 9.41
N ARG A 127 2.84 27.04 9.41
CA ARG A 127 1.56 27.72 9.52
C ARG A 127 1.30 28.62 8.32
N GLU A 128 0.18 28.39 7.65
CA GLU A 128 -0.40 29.34 6.72
C GLU A 128 -1.15 30.38 7.54
N VAL A 129 -0.79 31.65 7.36
CA VAL A 129 -1.31 32.82 8.06
C VAL A 129 -2.16 33.60 7.07
N VAL A 130 -3.44 33.82 7.41
CA VAL A 130 -4.37 34.63 6.63
C VAL A 130 -4.25 36.09 7.05
N SER A 131 -3.65 36.90 6.19
CA SER A 131 -3.40 38.33 6.37
C SER A 131 -3.72 39.07 5.06
N VAL A 132 -4.98 39.47 4.90
CA VAL A 132 -5.47 40.14 3.70
C VAL A 132 -4.67 41.41 3.38
N GLY A 133 -4.17 41.52 2.16
CA GLY A 133 -3.40 42.67 1.70
C GLY A 133 -2.13 42.93 2.51
N HIS A 134 -1.43 41.88 2.96
CA HIS A 134 -0.24 42.00 3.83
C HIS A 134 0.89 42.85 3.21
N GLY A 135 0.90 43.06 1.89
CA GLY A 135 1.84 43.93 1.18
C GLY A 135 3.31 43.49 1.27
N ARG A 136 3.54 42.22 1.63
CA ARG A 136 4.88 41.61 1.67
C ARG A 136 5.30 41.26 0.25
N THR A 137 6.59 41.35 -0.01
CA THR A 137 7.16 40.98 -1.31
C THR A 137 8.35 40.04 -1.10
N LYS A 138 9.00 39.62 -2.20
CA LYS A 138 10.14 38.70 -2.15
C LYS A 138 11.23 39.16 -1.16
N VAL A 139 11.42 40.47 -0.99
CA VAL A 139 12.38 41.08 -0.05
C VAL A 139 12.13 40.72 1.42
N ASP A 140 10.91 40.27 1.77
CA ASP A 140 10.54 39.88 3.12
C ASP A 140 10.77 38.38 3.39
N LEU A 141 11.03 37.56 2.37
CA LEU A 141 11.35 36.14 2.55
C LEU A 141 12.59 35.97 3.44
N GLY A 142 12.58 34.97 4.32
CA GLY A 142 13.67 34.72 5.26
C GLY A 142 13.71 35.66 6.47
N THR A 143 12.86 36.69 6.52
CA THR A 143 12.81 37.60 7.68
C THR A 143 12.13 36.96 8.89
N VAL A 144 12.56 37.36 10.09
CA VAL A 144 12.09 36.82 11.38
C VAL A 144 11.00 37.71 11.97
N TRP A 145 9.93 37.08 12.45
CA TRP A 145 8.75 37.69 13.02
C TRP A 145 8.36 37.01 14.32
N ARG A 146 8.05 37.79 15.35
CA ARG A 146 7.73 37.31 16.68
C ARG A 146 6.24 37.29 16.92
N ASP A 147 5.74 36.20 17.49
CA ASP A 147 4.35 36.10 17.91
C ASP A 147 4.12 36.71 19.31
N GLY A 148 2.87 36.71 19.76
CA GLY A 148 2.47 37.22 21.08
C GLY A 148 2.98 36.39 22.27
N ALA A 149 3.50 35.18 22.05
CA ALA A 149 4.17 34.36 23.06
C ALA A 149 5.69 34.59 23.10
N GLY A 150 6.22 35.44 22.21
CA GLY A 150 7.65 35.70 22.12
C GLY A 150 8.42 34.68 21.27
N VAL A 151 7.73 33.82 20.51
CA VAL A 151 8.36 32.81 19.65
C VAL A 151 8.65 33.43 18.28
N ASP A 152 9.86 33.18 17.78
CA ASP A 152 10.31 33.65 16.47
C ASP A 152 9.91 32.68 15.34
N PHE A 153 9.38 33.25 14.26
CA PHE A 153 8.93 32.60 13.05
C PHE A 153 9.58 33.22 11.82
N VAL A 154 9.96 32.40 10.85
CA VAL A 154 10.58 32.83 9.60
C VAL A 154 9.55 32.81 8.49
N LEU A 155 9.46 33.89 7.71
CA LEU A 155 8.61 33.93 6.52
C LEU A 155 9.23 33.06 5.41
N LEU A 156 8.61 31.91 5.13
CA LEU A 156 9.13 30.94 4.17
C LEU A 156 8.56 31.10 2.76
N LYS A 157 7.30 31.52 2.65
CA LYS A 157 6.60 31.63 1.36
C LYS A 157 5.55 32.73 1.43
N ILE A 158 5.42 33.47 0.32
CA ILE A 158 4.24 34.29 0.03
C ILE A 158 3.38 33.44 -0.90
N GLU A 159 2.25 32.94 -0.40
CA GLU A 159 1.38 32.05 -1.17
C GLU A 159 0.58 32.85 -2.19
N ASP A 160 -0.04 33.94 -1.73
CA ASP A 160 -0.80 34.90 -2.52
C ASP A 160 -0.86 36.25 -1.78
N PRO A 161 -1.52 37.30 -2.31
CA PRO A 161 -1.60 38.62 -1.65
C PRO A 161 -2.25 38.66 -0.26
N ASP A 162 -2.89 37.57 0.18
CA ASP A 162 -3.64 37.46 1.43
C ASP A 162 -3.09 36.34 2.35
N LYS A 163 -2.08 35.59 1.91
CA LYS A 163 -1.60 34.39 2.61
C LYS A 163 -0.09 34.24 2.62
N LEU A 164 0.43 33.93 3.79
CA LEU A 164 1.86 33.79 4.06
C LEU A 164 2.14 32.49 4.81
N TRP A 165 3.26 31.83 4.54
CA TRP A 165 3.66 30.63 5.29
C TRP A 165 4.85 30.91 6.19
N PHE A 166 4.72 30.48 7.44
CA PHE A 166 5.72 30.63 8.48
C PHE A 166 6.12 29.27 9.06
N LEU A 167 7.38 29.12 9.45
CA LEU A 167 7.83 28.06 10.35
C LEU A 167 8.61 28.71 11.49
N SER A 168 8.49 28.20 12.71
CA SER A 168 9.26 28.75 13.83
C SER A 168 10.76 28.56 13.57
N VAL A 169 11.59 29.39 14.19
CA VAL A 169 13.00 29.06 14.37
C VAL A 169 13.08 27.73 15.13
N ASN A 170 14.05 26.88 14.77
CA ASN A 170 14.25 25.61 15.44
C ASN A 170 14.53 25.84 16.94
N GLN A 171 13.78 25.19 17.81
CA GLN A 171 13.86 25.34 19.27
C GLN A 171 14.86 24.38 19.92
N SER A 172 15.62 23.62 19.13
CA SER A 172 16.66 22.69 19.60
C SER A 172 18.04 23.07 19.07
N ASP A 173 19.05 22.74 19.87
CA ASP A 173 20.46 22.91 19.53
C ASP A 173 21.00 21.63 18.85
N GLY A 174 20.57 21.33 17.62
CA GLY A 174 21.06 20.15 16.89
C GLY A 174 20.24 19.72 15.69
N ALA A 175 20.54 18.52 15.18
CA ALA A 175 19.87 17.94 14.01
C ALA A 175 18.44 17.46 14.31
N ILE A 176 18.15 17.12 15.57
CA ILE A 176 16.80 16.75 16.04
C ILE A 176 15.97 18.02 16.18
N TRP A 177 15.28 18.43 15.12
CA TRP A 177 14.50 19.67 15.12
C TRP A 177 13.27 19.60 16.02
N ARG A 178 12.84 20.77 16.50
CA ARG A 178 11.58 20.98 17.20
C ARG A 178 11.04 22.37 16.86
N PHE A 179 9.86 22.44 16.27
CA PHE A 179 9.21 23.70 15.91
C PHE A 179 7.99 23.98 16.78
N ALA A 180 7.69 25.27 16.96
CA ALA A 180 6.43 25.70 17.55
C ALA A 180 5.29 25.44 16.56
N ARG A 181 4.21 24.84 17.08
CA ARG A 181 3.06 24.38 16.30
C ARG A 181 1.87 25.35 16.35
N THR A 182 2.01 26.49 16.99
CA THR A 182 0.90 27.43 17.18
C THR A 182 1.45 28.84 17.13
N LEU A 183 0.72 29.73 16.46
CA LEU A 183 0.95 31.16 16.53
C LEU A 183 0.05 31.75 17.60
N THR A 184 0.61 32.61 18.45
CA THR A 184 -0.11 33.27 19.54
C THR A 184 -0.29 34.76 19.25
N GLY A 185 -1.45 35.31 19.61
CA GLY A 185 -1.75 36.74 19.45
C GLY A 185 -2.36 37.09 18.09
N PRO A 186 -2.70 38.38 17.87
CA PRO A 186 -3.40 38.83 16.66
C PRO A 186 -2.48 39.25 15.51
N ALA A 187 -1.16 39.28 15.74
CA ALA A 187 -0.19 39.74 14.77
C ALA A 187 1.20 39.14 15.03
N LEU A 188 1.97 39.03 13.96
CA LEU A 188 3.40 38.76 13.96
C LEU A 188 4.17 40.09 13.89
N THR A 189 5.21 40.29 14.70
CA THR A 189 5.94 41.57 14.80
C THR A 189 7.42 41.39 14.48
N ARG A 190 7.96 42.19 13.57
CA ARG A 190 9.39 42.21 13.21
C ARG A 190 10.15 43.19 14.10
N ALA A 191 11.46 43.01 14.21
CA ALA A 191 12.35 43.84 15.05
C ALA A 191 12.34 45.34 14.67
N ASP A 192 12.02 45.69 13.42
CA ASP A 192 11.88 47.07 12.95
C ASP A 192 10.50 47.70 13.23
N GLY A 193 9.65 47.00 13.99
CA GLY A 193 8.32 47.46 14.38
C GLY A 193 7.22 47.18 13.35
N GLN A 194 7.55 46.57 12.20
CA GLN A 194 6.53 46.15 11.24
C GLN A 194 5.69 45.01 11.81
N THR A 195 4.42 44.98 11.44
CA THR A 195 3.47 43.96 11.90
C THR A 195 2.73 43.32 10.74
N ILE A 196 2.49 42.02 10.84
CA ILE A 196 1.58 41.26 9.99
C ILE A 196 0.38 40.86 10.87
N PRO A 197 -0.74 41.59 10.81
CA PRO A 197 -1.96 41.17 11.49
C PRO A 197 -2.52 39.93 10.80
N PHE A 198 -3.16 39.04 11.55
CA PHE A 198 -3.81 37.88 10.94
C PHE A 198 -5.12 37.53 11.62
N THR A 199 -6.04 36.98 10.84
CA THR A 199 -7.36 36.56 11.33
C THR A 199 -7.44 35.06 11.57
N ASP A 200 -6.56 34.30 10.92
CA ASP A 200 -6.49 32.85 11.06
C ASP A 200 -5.05 32.36 10.83
N ALA A 201 -4.73 31.23 11.44
CA ALA A 201 -3.48 30.52 11.24
C ALA A 201 -3.70 29.02 11.40
N HIS A 202 -3.44 28.25 10.35
CA HIS A 202 -3.66 26.80 10.36
C HIS A 202 -2.46 26.04 9.80
N MET A 203 -2.46 24.72 10.05
CA MET A 203 -1.37 23.85 9.63
C MET A 203 -1.28 23.75 8.11
N VAL A 204 -0.06 23.89 7.59
CA VAL A 204 0.28 23.55 6.21
C VAL A 204 1.51 22.66 6.17
N GLN A 205 1.63 21.85 5.12
CA GLN A 205 2.81 21.02 4.90
C GLN A 205 3.83 21.75 4.03
N LEU A 206 5.06 21.91 4.52
CA LEU A 206 6.15 22.46 3.73
C LEU A 206 6.56 21.49 2.63
N ARG A 207 6.08 21.74 1.42
CA ARG A 207 6.41 20.99 0.21
C ARG A 207 7.10 21.92 -0.82
N PRO A 208 8.02 21.40 -1.65
CA PRO A 208 8.50 20.02 -1.65
C PRO A 208 9.41 19.71 -0.45
N ALA A 209 9.33 18.48 0.08
CA ALA A 209 10.16 17.98 1.17
C ALA A 209 11.04 16.78 0.77
N CYS A 210 10.94 16.34 -0.49
CA CYS A 210 11.80 15.32 -1.07
C CYS A 210 12.62 15.93 -2.20
N ARG A 211 13.94 15.74 -2.18
CA ARG A 211 14.79 15.96 -3.35
C ARG A 211 14.86 14.64 -4.10
N ILE A 212 14.22 14.57 -5.26
CA ILE A 212 14.30 13.40 -6.15
C ILE A 212 15.61 13.48 -6.93
N THR A 213 16.48 12.48 -6.77
CA THR A 213 17.79 12.43 -7.43
C THR A 213 17.82 11.42 -8.58
N ARG A 214 16.92 10.43 -8.56
CA ARG A 214 16.79 9.45 -9.64
C ARG A 214 15.36 8.92 -9.72
N GLN A 215 14.83 8.80 -10.94
CA GLN A 215 13.60 8.09 -11.23
C GLN A 215 13.70 7.38 -12.59
N ASP A 216 13.86 6.06 -12.56
CA ASP A 216 13.97 5.24 -13.77
C ASP A 216 12.79 4.29 -13.90
N TYR A 217 12.42 3.99 -15.15
CA TYR A 217 11.37 3.04 -15.49
C TYR A 217 11.99 2.04 -16.47
N LEU A 218 12.23 0.80 -16.02
CA LEU A 218 13.06 -0.17 -16.72
C LEU A 218 12.27 -1.43 -17.05
N ILE A 219 12.31 -1.80 -18.33
CA ILE A 219 11.80 -3.03 -18.90
C ILE A 219 12.84 -4.12 -18.60
N ASP A 220 12.40 -5.18 -17.89
CA ASP A 220 13.25 -6.31 -17.48
C ASP A 220 14.54 -5.87 -16.77
N GLY A 221 14.49 -4.73 -16.07
CA GLY A 221 15.60 -4.15 -15.31
C GLY A 221 16.73 -3.57 -16.18
N GLN A 222 16.56 -3.48 -17.50
CA GLN A 222 17.64 -3.11 -18.42
C GLN A 222 17.33 -1.88 -19.26
N SER A 223 16.22 -1.90 -20.02
CA SER A 223 15.95 -0.87 -21.04
C SER A 223 14.92 0.15 -20.54
N PRO A 224 15.09 1.45 -20.82
CA PRO A 224 14.08 2.45 -20.44
C PRO A 224 12.71 2.20 -21.09
N LEU A 225 11.64 2.41 -20.33
CA LEU A 225 10.27 2.47 -20.86
C LEU A 225 10.04 3.80 -21.58
N VAL A 226 9.83 3.74 -22.90
CA VAL A 226 9.61 4.90 -23.76
C VAL A 226 8.16 5.39 -23.63
N ASP A 227 7.98 6.71 -23.64
CA ASP A 227 6.66 7.33 -23.54
C ASP A 227 5.81 7.02 -24.78
N GLY A 228 4.55 6.65 -24.55
CA GLY A 228 3.57 6.35 -25.59
C GLY A 228 3.68 4.98 -26.25
N GLU A 229 4.73 4.20 -25.96
CA GLU A 229 5.00 2.90 -26.60
C GLU A 229 4.66 1.72 -25.66
N PRO A 230 3.60 0.94 -25.95
CA PRO A 230 3.29 -0.25 -25.16
C PRO A 230 4.33 -1.35 -25.38
N VAL A 231 4.78 -1.98 -24.30
CA VAL A 231 5.73 -3.09 -24.31
C VAL A 231 5.16 -4.31 -23.60
N THR A 232 5.71 -5.48 -23.92
CA THR A 232 5.48 -6.74 -23.19
C THR A 232 6.80 -7.18 -22.59
N CYS A 233 6.83 -7.51 -21.30
CA CYS A 233 8.05 -7.84 -20.57
C CYS A 233 7.78 -8.81 -19.41
N GLU A 234 8.82 -9.42 -18.85
CA GLU A 234 8.69 -10.36 -17.72
C GLU A 234 8.40 -9.63 -16.41
N PHE A 235 9.02 -8.47 -16.23
CA PHE A 235 8.75 -7.57 -15.13
C PHE A 235 9.04 -6.12 -15.53
N LEU A 236 8.47 -5.18 -14.78
CA LEU A 236 8.78 -3.77 -14.88
C LEU A 236 9.40 -3.31 -13.55
N ASP A 237 10.55 -2.66 -13.62
CA ASP A 237 11.16 -1.99 -12.48
C ASP A 237 10.90 -0.49 -12.53
N ILE A 238 10.48 0.08 -11.40
CA ILE A 238 10.51 1.52 -11.18
C ILE A 238 11.50 1.77 -10.05
N ILE A 239 12.54 2.57 -10.31
CA ILE A 239 13.60 2.88 -9.34
C ILE A 239 13.46 4.34 -8.94
N GLU A 240 13.50 4.63 -7.64
CA GLU A 240 13.50 5.98 -7.09
C GLU A 240 14.58 6.14 -6.04
N ASP A 241 15.44 7.15 -6.22
CA ASP A 241 16.32 7.65 -5.17
C ASP A 241 15.85 9.05 -4.77
N CYS A 242 15.70 9.27 -3.46
CA CYS A 242 15.33 10.58 -2.94
C CYS A 242 15.85 10.85 -1.53
N ASP A 243 16.10 12.13 -1.27
CA ASP A 243 16.46 12.61 0.06
C ASP A 243 15.28 13.33 0.72
N ILE A 244 15.08 13.09 2.01
CA ILE A 244 14.12 13.83 2.83
C ILE A 244 14.84 15.04 3.43
N ILE A 245 14.35 16.23 3.14
CA ILE A 245 14.95 17.48 3.58
C ILE A 245 14.81 17.68 5.09
N ASN A 246 15.86 18.17 5.75
CA ASN A 246 15.80 18.66 7.13
C ASN A 246 15.17 20.07 7.13
N PRO A 247 13.96 20.26 7.69
CA PRO A 247 13.31 21.58 7.71
C PRO A 247 14.10 22.63 8.53
N GLY A 248 14.90 22.19 9.51
CA GLY A 248 15.78 23.08 10.28
C GLY A 248 16.90 23.67 9.42
N SER A 249 17.45 22.86 8.49
CA SER A 249 18.42 23.37 7.51
C SER A 249 17.78 24.35 6.54
N LEU A 250 16.54 24.11 6.11
CA LEU A 250 15.79 25.04 5.26
C LEU A 250 15.57 26.39 5.97
N VAL A 251 15.13 26.38 7.23
CA VAL A 251 14.93 27.60 8.01
C VAL A 251 16.23 28.40 8.15
N ARG A 252 17.36 27.75 8.44
CA ARG A 252 18.67 28.44 8.46
C ARG A 252 19.01 29.06 7.12
N ASP A 253 18.87 28.31 6.02
CA ASP A 253 19.20 28.80 4.68
C ASP A 253 18.38 30.05 4.31
N MET A 254 17.09 30.04 4.64
CA MET A 254 16.20 31.19 4.43
C MET A 254 16.63 32.41 5.27
N MET A 255 17.02 32.21 6.53
CA MET A 255 17.48 33.30 7.40
C MET A 255 18.83 33.89 6.97
N GLU A 256 19.71 33.07 6.40
CA GLU A 256 21.03 33.50 5.90
C GLU A 256 20.94 34.27 4.58
N HIS A 257 19.83 34.13 3.84
CA HIS A 257 19.61 34.74 2.52
C HIS A 257 18.27 35.50 2.47
N PRO A 258 18.07 36.53 3.31
CA PRO A 258 16.82 37.28 3.32
C PRO A 258 16.59 37.98 1.98
N GLY A 259 15.36 37.89 1.47
CA GLY A 259 14.95 38.49 0.20
C GLY A 259 15.08 37.59 -1.03
N ASP A 260 15.77 36.45 -0.88
CA ASP A 260 15.96 35.48 -1.98
C ASP A 260 14.84 34.43 -1.99
N GLU A 261 14.34 34.10 -3.18
CA GLU A 261 13.50 32.91 -3.35
C GLU A 261 14.38 31.65 -3.35
N ARG A 262 14.36 30.92 -2.24
CA ARG A 262 15.13 29.67 -2.08
C ARG A 262 14.30 28.47 -2.49
N SER A 263 14.93 27.50 -3.15
CA SER A 263 14.31 26.20 -3.37
C SER A 263 14.36 25.37 -2.08
N PHE A 264 13.24 24.76 -1.70
CA PHE A 264 13.14 23.95 -0.48
C PHE A 264 13.92 22.63 -0.57
N VAL A 265 14.37 22.26 -1.77
CA VAL A 265 15.06 21.00 -2.06
C VAL A 265 16.41 21.24 -2.76
N ALA A 266 16.96 22.45 -2.72
CA ALA A 266 18.28 22.74 -3.32
C ALA A 266 19.39 21.89 -2.70
N ASP A 267 20.44 21.58 -3.47
CA ASP A 267 21.52 20.65 -3.07
C ASP A 267 22.24 21.07 -1.77
N HIS A 268 22.33 22.36 -1.47
CA HIS A 268 22.97 22.88 -0.26
C HIS A 268 22.10 22.75 1.00
N VAL A 269 20.80 22.48 0.86
CA VAL A 269 19.92 22.24 2.01
C VAL A 269 20.14 20.81 2.51
N GLU A 270 20.45 20.64 3.79
CA GLU A 270 20.77 19.32 4.33
C GLU A 270 19.54 18.40 4.34
N ALA A 271 19.80 17.11 4.17
CA ALA A 271 18.80 16.05 4.27
C ALA A 271 18.98 15.21 5.55
N VAL A 272 17.88 14.66 6.05
CA VAL A 272 17.85 13.81 7.26
C VAL A 272 17.95 12.32 6.93
N VAL A 273 17.33 11.90 5.83
CA VAL A 273 17.29 10.49 5.38
C VAL A 273 17.47 10.46 3.88
N SER A 274 18.28 9.53 3.39
CA SER A 274 18.34 9.17 1.97
C SER A 274 17.64 7.84 1.76
N ASN A 275 16.80 7.73 0.73
CA ASN A 275 16.05 6.53 0.37
C ASN A 275 16.44 6.07 -1.03
N SER A 276 16.53 4.76 -1.23
CA SER A 276 16.64 4.10 -2.52
C SER A 276 15.61 2.99 -2.58
N ILE A 277 14.69 3.07 -3.55
CA ILE A 277 13.49 2.25 -3.61
C ILE A 277 13.39 1.62 -4.99
N SER A 278 13.21 0.31 -5.04
CA SER A 278 12.87 -0.41 -6.26
C SER A 278 11.48 -1.03 -6.13
N TYR A 279 10.60 -0.71 -7.07
CA TYR A 279 9.29 -1.31 -7.24
C TYR A 279 9.33 -2.25 -8.44
N ARG A 280 9.30 -3.57 -8.19
CA ARG A 280 9.29 -4.58 -9.25
C ARG A 280 7.90 -5.17 -9.42
N PHE A 281 7.29 -4.94 -10.56
CA PHE A 281 5.96 -5.45 -10.91
C PHE A 281 6.05 -6.78 -11.65
N HIS A 282 5.15 -7.71 -11.32
CA HIS A 282 5.12 -9.06 -11.85
C HIS A 282 3.77 -9.41 -12.50
N PRO A 283 3.76 -10.38 -13.44
CA PRO A 283 2.56 -10.79 -14.19
C PRO A 283 1.42 -11.35 -13.34
N ASN A 284 1.69 -11.75 -12.11
CA ASN A 284 0.67 -12.28 -11.20
C ASN A 284 -0.04 -11.19 -10.37
N GLY A 285 0.20 -9.90 -10.67
CA GLY A 285 -0.35 -8.77 -9.92
C GLY A 285 0.46 -8.39 -8.67
N ALA A 286 1.63 -9.00 -8.47
CA ALA A 286 2.54 -8.64 -7.38
C ALA A 286 3.40 -7.41 -7.75
N CYS A 287 3.66 -6.57 -6.76
CA CYS A 287 4.69 -5.54 -6.75
C CYS A 287 5.56 -5.77 -5.52
N VAL A 288 6.83 -6.12 -5.73
CA VAL A 288 7.81 -6.27 -4.65
C VAL A 288 8.54 -4.95 -4.50
N ILE A 289 8.60 -4.44 -3.27
CA ILE A 289 9.20 -3.16 -2.93
C ILE A 289 10.47 -3.44 -2.13
N ASP A 290 11.64 -3.23 -2.74
CA ASP A 290 12.92 -3.29 -2.06
C ASP A 290 13.33 -1.87 -1.65
N TYR A 291 13.34 -1.62 -0.35
CA TYR A 291 13.54 -0.30 0.21
C TYR A 291 14.80 -0.27 1.06
N HIS A 292 15.76 0.56 0.65
CA HIS A 292 16.95 0.89 1.43
C HIS A 292 16.87 2.33 1.90
N ALA A 293 17.23 2.57 3.15
CA ALA A 293 17.33 3.92 3.69
C ALA A 293 18.58 4.10 4.53
N ARG A 294 19.09 5.32 4.58
CA ARG A 294 20.22 5.70 5.42
C ARG A 294 19.90 7.00 6.17
N ALA A 295 20.05 6.96 7.48
CA ALA A 295 20.08 8.17 8.30
C ALA A 295 21.30 9.01 7.91
N LEU A 296 21.07 10.22 7.40
CA LEU A 296 22.14 11.18 7.09
C LEU A 296 22.46 12.04 8.31
N GLN A 297 21.47 12.25 9.17
CA GLN A 297 21.58 12.94 10.45
C GLN A 297 20.88 12.12 11.54
N GLU A 298 21.12 12.46 12.80
CA GLU A 298 20.37 11.86 13.91
C GLU A 298 18.92 12.36 13.96
N PHE A 299 17.99 11.49 14.37
CA PHE A 299 16.58 11.84 14.53
C PHE A 299 15.89 10.94 15.55
N ASN A 300 14.77 11.41 16.11
CA ASN A 300 13.84 10.57 16.85
C ASN A 300 12.84 9.91 15.90
N LEU A 301 12.80 8.59 15.89
CA LEU A 301 11.86 7.78 15.15
C LEU A 301 10.56 7.61 15.96
N GLY A 302 9.44 8.04 15.39
CA GLY A 302 8.14 7.58 15.84
C GLY A 302 7.79 6.22 15.22
N TYR A 303 7.92 6.11 13.90
CA TYR A 303 7.53 4.93 13.12
C TYR A 303 7.99 5.03 11.66
N MET A 304 8.28 3.88 11.04
CA MET A 304 8.39 3.74 9.60
C MET A 304 7.78 2.41 9.13
N GLY A 305 6.87 2.51 8.16
CA GLY A 305 6.20 1.36 7.56
C GLY A 305 6.87 0.83 6.30
N PHE A 306 7.58 1.66 5.53
CA PHE A 306 8.04 1.38 4.15
C PHE A 306 6.94 1.04 3.13
N ILE A 307 5.75 0.70 3.60
CA ILE A 307 4.57 0.42 2.80
C ILE A 307 3.32 0.86 3.57
N GLN A 308 2.33 1.35 2.83
CA GLN A 308 1.00 1.67 3.33
C GLN A 308 0.02 1.52 2.16
N SER A 309 -1.26 1.42 2.46
CA SER A 309 -2.26 1.24 1.40
C SER A 309 -3.61 1.79 1.79
N ALA A 310 -4.24 2.48 0.85
CA ALA A 310 -5.66 2.76 0.90
C ALA A 310 -6.50 1.47 1.04
N LYS A 311 -7.78 1.68 1.34
CA LYS A 311 -8.80 0.64 1.33
C LYS A 311 -9.19 0.30 -0.12
N LEU A 312 -9.50 -0.96 -0.40
CA LEU A 312 -10.10 -1.35 -1.69
C LEU A 312 -11.42 -0.60 -1.93
N ALA A 313 -11.69 -0.29 -3.20
CA ALA A 313 -12.87 0.44 -3.62
C ALA A 313 -13.99 -0.53 -4.02
N ALA A 314 -14.91 -0.82 -3.09
CA ALA A 314 -16.10 -1.62 -3.38
C ALA A 314 -17.01 -0.91 -4.43
N GLY A 315 -17.18 0.41 -4.29
CA GLY A 315 -18.06 1.19 -5.16
C GLY A 315 -19.48 0.63 -5.21
N ALA A 316 -20.14 0.76 -6.35
CA ALA A 316 -21.44 0.10 -6.62
C ALA A 316 -21.27 -1.34 -7.15
N ASN A 317 -20.03 -1.81 -7.31
CA ASN A 317 -19.74 -3.07 -8.00
C ASN A 317 -19.64 -4.26 -7.05
N TYR A 318 -19.46 -4.04 -5.75
CA TYR A 318 -19.28 -5.10 -4.76
C TYR A 318 -20.13 -4.81 -3.53
N THR A 319 -20.76 -5.84 -2.97
CA THR A 319 -21.63 -5.71 -1.79
C THR A 319 -20.98 -6.21 -0.50
N THR A 320 -19.82 -6.88 -0.60
CA THR A 320 -19.01 -7.30 0.54
C THR A 320 -17.60 -6.71 0.48
N HIS A 321 -17.05 -6.44 1.66
CA HIS A 321 -15.66 -6.06 1.85
C HIS A 321 -15.19 -6.66 3.16
N GLU A 322 -14.31 -7.65 3.11
CA GLU A 322 -13.71 -8.26 4.29
C GLU A 322 -12.24 -7.93 4.42
N TYR A 323 -11.75 -7.84 5.66
CA TYR A 323 -10.35 -7.59 5.99
C TYR A 323 -9.82 -8.67 6.93
N PHE A 324 -8.80 -9.38 6.44
CA PHE A 324 -8.04 -10.39 7.17
C PHE A 324 -6.67 -9.86 7.59
N ILE A 325 -6.31 -10.06 8.85
CA ILE A 325 -4.98 -9.81 9.40
C ILE A 325 -4.62 -11.05 10.23
N PRO A 326 -3.91 -12.04 9.63
CA PRO A 326 -3.40 -13.19 10.37
C PRO A 326 -2.58 -12.77 11.60
N LYS A 327 -2.50 -13.66 12.60
CA LYS A 327 -1.77 -13.45 13.87
C LYS A 327 -2.35 -12.35 14.78
N THR A 328 -3.59 -11.96 14.56
CA THR A 328 -4.33 -11.06 15.47
C THR A 328 -5.21 -11.86 16.41
N ALA A 329 -5.37 -11.36 17.64
CA ALA A 329 -6.33 -11.89 18.59
C ALA A 329 -7.61 -11.04 18.56
N PRO A 330 -8.82 -11.62 18.72
CA PRO A 330 -10.06 -10.86 18.79
C PRO A 330 -10.04 -9.85 19.95
N PHE A 331 -10.65 -8.68 19.74
CA PHE A 331 -10.73 -7.63 20.76
C PHE A 331 -12.00 -6.79 20.60
N THR A 332 -12.30 -5.94 21.59
CA THR A 332 -13.44 -5.03 21.55
C THR A 332 -12.97 -3.58 21.70
N GLN A 333 -13.47 -2.69 20.84
CA GLN A 333 -13.23 -1.25 20.92
C GLN A 333 -14.48 -0.54 20.39
N ASP A 334 -14.89 0.56 21.05
CA ASP A 334 -16.11 1.32 20.70
C ASP A 334 -17.37 0.47 20.56
N ASP A 335 -17.55 -0.49 21.48
CA ASP A 335 -18.66 -1.47 21.50
C ASP A 335 -18.76 -2.36 20.25
N ILE A 336 -17.69 -2.41 19.44
CA ILE A 336 -17.57 -3.29 18.27
C ILE A 336 -16.59 -4.41 18.61
N ALA A 337 -17.04 -5.66 18.44
CA ALA A 337 -16.19 -6.83 18.49
C ALA A 337 -15.48 -7.00 17.14
N TYR A 338 -14.15 -7.05 17.18
CA TYR A 338 -13.30 -7.20 16.01
C TYR A 338 -12.65 -8.58 16.01
N ASP A 339 -12.71 -9.27 14.86
CA ASP A 339 -11.94 -10.49 14.60
C ASP A 339 -11.35 -10.44 13.18
N PHE A 340 -10.17 -9.84 13.07
CA PHE A 340 -9.46 -9.74 11.80
C PHE A 340 -8.81 -11.05 11.38
N ARG A 341 -8.57 -12.01 12.28
CA ARG A 341 -8.02 -13.31 11.88
C ARG A 341 -9.06 -14.08 11.08
N SER A 342 -10.30 -14.11 11.57
CA SER A 342 -11.41 -14.85 10.96
C SER A 342 -12.10 -14.11 9.80
N GLY A 343 -11.77 -12.83 9.59
CA GLY A 343 -12.37 -11.97 8.57
C GLY A 343 -13.30 -10.93 9.18
N GLN A 344 -12.91 -9.66 9.10
CA GLN A 344 -13.68 -8.55 9.62
C GLN A 344 -14.48 -7.88 8.49
N ASP A 345 -15.79 -7.70 8.66
CA ASP A 345 -16.56 -6.80 7.80
C ASP A 345 -15.94 -5.39 7.88
N TYR A 346 -15.48 -4.92 6.74
CA TYR A 346 -14.75 -3.68 6.60
C TYR A 346 -15.43 -2.75 5.58
N ARG A 347 -16.73 -2.91 5.33
CA ARG A 347 -17.50 -2.01 4.45
C ARG A 347 -17.51 -0.57 4.96
N THR A 348 -17.59 -0.39 6.27
CA THR A 348 -17.51 0.92 6.92
C THR A 348 -16.12 1.15 7.53
N PRO A 349 -15.57 2.37 7.46
CA PRO A 349 -14.38 2.73 8.21
C PRO A 349 -14.59 2.54 9.71
N PRO A 350 -13.53 2.21 10.48
CA PRO A 350 -13.65 2.13 11.93
C PRO A 350 -13.89 3.53 12.52
N PRO A 351 -14.72 3.65 13.59
CA PRO A 351 -15.06 4.93 14.21
C PRO A 351 -13.85 5.60 14.88
N SER A 352 -12.88 4.81 15.33
CA SER A 352 -11.60 5.26 15.86
C SER A 352 -10.45 4.46 15.26
N ALA A 353 -9.21 4.94 15.43
CA ALA A 353 -8.04 4.22 14.95
C ALA A 353 -7.85 2.89 15.71
N LEU A 354 -7.68 1.81 14.96
CA LEU A 354 -7.41 0.48 15.50
C LEU A 354 -5.90 0.23 15.49
N TYR A 355 -5.33 -0.07 16.65
CA TYR A 355 -3.90 -0.34 16.81
C TYR A 355 -3.69 -1.82 17.11
N PHE A 356 -2.83 -2.50 16.35
CA PHE A 356 -2.46 -3.89 16.57
C PHE A 356 -1.08 -3.92 17.21
N SER A 357 -1.00 -4.25 18.50
CA SER A 357 0.24 -4.10 19.26
C SER A 357 0.30 -4.99 20.49
N ILE A 358 1.53 -5.22 20.95
CA ILE A 358 1.80 -6.07 22.12
C ILE A 358 1.12 -5.53 23.39
N ASP A 359 1.14 -4.21 23.58
CA ASP A 359 0.53 -3.53 24.74
C ASP A 359 -1.00 -3.58 24.73
N LYS A 360 -1.62 -3.68 23.55
CA LYS A 360 -3.06 -3.85 23.38
C LYS A 360 -3.52 -5.30 23.52
N GLN A 361 -2.59 -6.25 23.58
CA GLN A 361 -2.86 -7.69 23.69
C GLN A 361 -3.79 -8.23 22.59
N ASN A 362 -3.77 -7.59 21.41
CA ASN A 362 -4.57 -7.98 20.24
C ASN A 362 -3.71 -8.55 19.09
N VAL A 363 -2.50 -8.99 19.44
CA VAL A 363 -1.61 -9.80 18.61
C VAL A 363 -1.39 -11.14 19.30
N GLU A 364 -1.34 -12.23 18.53
CA GLU A 364 -1.26 -13.59 19.10
C GLU A 364 0.11 -13.90 19.72
N ASP A 365 1.18 -13.44 19.06
CA ASP A 365 2.56 -13.69 19.48
C ASP A 365 3.41 -12.40 19.38
N PRO A 366 3.89 -11.84 20.50
CA PRO A 366 4.81 -10.71 20.51
C PRO A 366 6.12 -10.93 19.75
N GLY A 367 6.56 -12.18 19.57
CA GLY A 367 7.76 -12.57 18.83
C GLY A 367 7.52 -12.73 17.32
N ASN A 368 6.26 -12.77 16.87
CA ASN A 368 5.88 -12.98 15.48
C ASN A 368 4.69 -12.09 15.12
N LEU A 369 4.96 -10.80 14.94
CA LEU A 369 3.94 -9.78 14.70
C LEU A 369 3.23 -9.96 13.33
N PRO A 370 1.92 -9.64 13.22
CA PRO A 370 1.20 -9.61 11.96
C PRO A 370 1.94 -8.89 10.83
N GLU A 371 2.15 -9.58 9.72
CA GLU A 371 2.95 -9.14 8.58
C GLU A 371 2.16 -9.04 7.27
N ARG A 372 0.96 -9.64 7.20
CA ARG A 372 0.10 -9.67 6.00
C ARG A 372 -1.25 -9.06 6.33
N PHE A 373 -1.73 -8.25 5.41
CA PHE A 373 -2.95 -7.47 5.54
C PHE A 373 -3.75 -7.65 4.24
N ILE A 374 -4.83 -8.43 4.30
CA ILE A 374 -5.54 -8.91 3.12
C ILE A 374 -6.95 -8.34 3.10
N GLN A 375 -7.31 -7.66 2.02
CA GLN A 375 -8.67 -7.20 1.77
C GLN A 375 -9.29 -8.02 0.64
N MET A 376 -10.58 -8.35 0.78
CA MET A 376 -11.34 -9.05 -0.25
C MET A 376 -12.65 -8.33 -0.56
N LEU A 377 -12.92 -8.12 -1.85
CA LEU A 377 -14.18 -7.61 -2.36
C LEU A 377 -14.97 -8.75 -3.00
N GLY A 378 -16.29 -8.66 -2.93
CA GLY A 378 -17.16 -9.66 -3.52
C GLY A 378 -18.64 -9.31 -3.43
N HIS A 379 -19.45 -10.36 -3.46
CA HIS A 379 -20.90 -10.29 -3.37
C HIS A 379 -21.43 -11.16 -2.23
N GLU A 380 -22.60 -10.82 -1.73
CA GLU A 380 -23.37 -11.76 -0.91
C GLU A 380 -24.19 -12.69 -1.81
N GLU A 381 -23.97 -14.00 -1.63
CA GLU A 381 -24.76 -15.05 -2.25
C GLU A 381 -25.19 -16.04 -1.17
N ASN A 382 -26.50 -16.30 -1.05
CA ASN A 382 -27.07 -17.23 -0.06
C ASN A 382 -26.60 -16.97 1.39
N GLY A 383 -26.44 -15.70 1.76
CA GLY A 383 -25.99 -15.29 3.09
C GLY A 383 -24.50 -15.53 3.37
N ARG A 384 -23.67 -15.66 2.32
CA ARG A 384 -22.22 -15.80 2.41
C ARG A 384 -21.51 -14.86 1.45
N ALA A 385 -20.34 -14.38 1.83
CA ALA A 385 -19.47 -13.64 0.93
C ALA A 385 -18.85 -14.58 -0.11
N VAL A 386 -18.96 -14.21 -1.38
CA VAL A 386 -18.27 -14.82 -2.52
C VAL A 386 -17.25 -13.80 -3.02
N HIS A 387 -15.96 -14.08 -2.83
CA HIS A 387 -14.87 -13.15 -3.14
C HIS A 387 -14.48 -13.20 -4.61
N GLU A 388 -14.33 -12.03 -5.22
CA GLU A 388 -13.92 -11.89 -6.62
C GLU A 388 -12.57 -11.19 -6.78
N VAL A 389 -12.23 -10.31 -5.84
CA VAL A 389 -10.99 -9.52 -5.85
C VAL A 389 -10.31 -9.63 -4.51
N GLY A 390 -9.08 -10.14 -4.51
CA GLY A 390 -8.20 -10.15 -3.36
C GLY A 390 -7.05 -9.16 -3.53
N TYR A 391 -6.64 -8.56 -2.41
CA TYR A 391 -5.47 -7.71 -2.33
C TYR A 391 -4.72 -7.98 -1.04
N ALA A 392 -3.45 -8.29 -1.14
CA ALA A 392 -2.54 -8.44 -0.02
C ALA A 392 -1.50 -7.33 0.00
N LEU A 393 -1.31 -6.77 1.18
CA LEU A 393 -0.21 -5.89 1.54
C LEU A 393 0.62 -6.60 2.61
N GLY A 394 1.95 -6.60 2.51
CA GLY A 394 2.73 -7.24 3.56
C GLY A 394 4.24 -7.06 3.47
N TYR A 395 4.92 -7.74 4.38
CA TYR A 395 6.37 -7.78 4.46
C TYR A 395 6.93 -9.15 4.10
N SER A 396 8.15 -9.16 3.56
CA SER A 396 8.92 -10.40 3.49
C SER A 396 9.25 -10.91 4.88
N LEU A 397 9.10 -12.23 5.04
CA LEU A 397 9.56 -13.01 6.20
C LEU A 397 11.00 -13.50 6.06
N LEU A 398 11.64 -13.30 4.91
CA LEU A 398 12.97 -13.82 4.59
C LEU A 398 14.06 -12.74 4.57
N THR A 399 13.68 -11.49 4.31
CA THR A 399 14.63 -10.43 3.97
C THR A 399 14.33 -9.13 4.71
N GLY A 400 15.39 -8.48 5.21
CA GLY A 400 15.32 -7.14 5.80
C GLY A 400 14.88 -7.11 7.27
N ILE A 401 14.57 -5.91 7.75
CA ILE A 401 14.22 -5.63 9.15
C ILE A 401 12.88 -6.26 9.59
N THR A 402 12.11 -6.80 8.65
CA THR A 402 10.78 -7.36 8.88
C THR A 402 10.75 -8.87 9.08
N VAL A 403 11.91 -9.55 8.97
CA VAL A 403 12.09 -10.93 9.44
C VAL A 403 11.62 -11.03 10.90
N PRO A 404 10.83 -12.03 11.31
CA PRO A 404 10.07 -12.03 12.57
C PRO A 404 10.87 -11.61 13.81
N GLU A 405 12.03 -12.24 14.05
CA GLU A 405 12.88 -11.95 15.20
C GLU A 405 13.41 -10.51 15.17
N ALA A 406 13.90 -10.05 14.01
CA ALA A 406 14.41 -8.70 13.83
C ALA A 406 13.31 -7.65 14.01
N ARG A 407 12.11 -7.91 13.48
CA ARG A 407 10.97 -7.02 13.60
C ARG A 407 10.49 -6.94 15.03
N ALA A 408 10.34 -8.08 15.70
CA ALA A 408 9.94 -8.14 17.11
C ALA A 408 10.94 -7.41 18.00
N ALA A 409 12.23 -7.43 17.69
CA ALA A 409 13.23 -6.66 18.44
C ALA A 409 13.10 -5.14 18.27
N ASN A 410 12.66 -4.67 17.09
CA ASN A 410 12.67 -3.26 16.70
C ASN A 410 11.28 -2.58 16.62
N CYS A 411 10.20 -3.34 16.84
CA CYS A 411 8.83 -2.89 16.66
C CYS A 411 7.92 -3.43 17.79
N GLY A 412 7.10 -2.56 18.38
CA GLY A 412 6.10 -2.91 19.40
C GLY A 412 4.65 -2.93 18.87
N ARG A 413 4.40 -2.20 17.78
CA ARG A 413 3.09 -2.13 17.11
C ARG A 413 3.17 -2.73 15.73
N ALA A 414 2.43 -3.80 15.44
CA ALA A 414 2.42 -4.45 14.12
C ALA A 414 1.83 -3.56 13.02
N ALA A 415 0.73 -2.86 13.30
CA ALA A 415 0.06 -1.96 12.36
C ALA A 415 -0.92 -1.01 13.08
N PHE A 416 -1.43 -0.04 12.34
CA PHE A 416 -2.71 0.59 12.68
C PHE A 416 -3.60 0.78 11.45
N LEU A 417 -4.91 0.73 11.66
CA LEU A 417 -5.93 1.09 10.69
C LEU A 417 -6.55 2.41 11.12
N TYR A 418 -6.55 3.40 10.23
CA TYR A 418 -7.04 4.74 10.58
C TYR A 418 -8.52 4.89 10.27
N THR A 419 -9.15 5.97 10.74
CA THR A 419 -10.57 6.27 10.51
C THR A 419 -10.91 6.57 9.05
N SER A 420 -9.90 6.78 8.19
CA SER A 420 -10.04 6.77 6.73
C SER A 420 -10.08 5.37 6.11
N ALA A 421 -10.05 4.33 6.95
CA ALA A 421 -9.91 2.91 6.62
C ALA A 421 -8.57 2.52 5.96
N LYS A 422 -7.60 3.44 5.90
CA LYS A 422 -6.26 3.20 5.36
C LYS A 422 -5.41 2.34 6.30
N SER A 423 -4.52 1.54 5.72
CA SER A 423 -3.70 0.53 6.41
C SER A 423 -2.26 1.00 6.55
N TYR A 424 -1.72 0.93 7.77
CA TYR A 424 -0.36 1.39 8.09
C TYR A 424 0.43 0.32 8.87
N PRO A 425 0.99 -0.70 8.18
CA PRO A 425 1.88 -1.69 8.77
C PRO A 425 3.17 -1.07 9.31
N ALA A 426 3.71 -1.55 10.43
CA ALA A 426 4.99 -1.07 10.97
C ALA A 426 6.11 -2.07 10.76
N ALA A 427 7.18 -1.64 10.11
CA ALA A 427 8.42 -2.40 10.09
C ALA A 427 9.27 -2.10 11.33
N VAL A 428 9.25 -0.84 11.77
CA VAL A 428 10.05 -0.33 12.89
C VAL A 428 9.32 0.83 13.56
N ASP A 429 9.44 0.93 14.88
CA ASP A 429 8.94 2.07 15.67
C ASP A 429 9.96 2.52 16.72
N GLY A 430 9.52 3.36 17.67
CA GLY A 430 10.37 3.85 18.76
C GLY A 430 11.06 2.78 19.59
N LYS A 431 10.65 1.49 19.51
CA LYS A 431 11.34 0.37 20.17
C LYS A 431 12.77 0.18 19.67
N LYS A 432 13.08 0.55 18.42
CA LYS A 432 14.45 0.53 17.87
C LYS A 432 15.43 1.42 18.66
N GLY A 433 14.90 2.45 19.34
CA GLY A 433 15.66 3.41 20.12
C GLY A 433 15.55 4.83 19.58
N ASN A 434 15.69 5.80 20.48
CA ASN A 434 15.68 7.23 20.19
C ASN A 434 16.81 7.92 20.96
N PRO A 435 17.71 8.67 20.27
CA PRO A 435 17.72 8.93 18.83
C PRO A 435 18.25 7.76 18.00
N ILE A 436 17.87 7.72 16.73
CA ILE A 436 18.54 6.95 15.68
C ILE A 436 19.82 7.69 15.28
N PRO A 437 21.01 7.07 15.38
CA PRO A 437 22.26 7.72 14.98
C PRO A 437 22.39 7.92 13.47
N ALA A 438 23.09 8.98 13.06
CA ALA A 438 23.53 9.16 11.68
C ALA A 438 24.36 7.95 11.21
N GLY A 439 24.21 7.58 9.94
CA GLY A 439 24.83 6.39 9.35
C GLY A 439 24.04 5.09 9.54
N THR A 440 23.00 5.07 10.40
CA THR A 440 22.13 3.90 10.54
C THR A 440 21.48 3.57 9.19
N GLN A 441 21.57 2.30 8.79
CA GLN A 441 20.96 1.78 7.58
C GLN A 441 19.71 0.97 7.91
N PHE A 442 18.74 1.03 7.01
CA PHE A 442 17.51 0.26 7.04
C PHE A 442 17.36 -0.47 5.71
N HIS A 443 16.97 -1.74 5.76
CA HIS A 443 16.57 -2.51 4.60
C HIS A 443 15.24 -3.18 4.92
N CYS A 444 14.24 -2.95 4.07
CA CYS A 444 12.93 -3.55 4.19
C CYS A 444 12.52 -4.07 2.81
N ARG A 445 12.04 -5.32 2.76
CA ARG A 445 11.37 -5.86 1.58
C ARG A 445 9.89 -6.05 1.89
N ALA A 446 9.06 -5.33 1.14
CA ALA A 446 7.61 -5.37 1.27
C ALA A 446 6.97 -5.80 -0.06
N TYR A 447 5.67 -6.07 -0.05
CA TYR A 447 4.95 -6.39 -1.27
C TYR A 447 3.50 -5.91 -1.23
N ARG A 448 2.99 -5.70 -2.45
CA ARG A 448 1.56 -5.61 -2.79
C ARG A 448 1.24 -6.77 -3.72
N CYS A 449 0.10 -7.42 -3.59
CA CYS A 449 -0.31 -8.47 -4.52
C CYS A 449 -1.82 -8.45 -4.70
N TYR A 450 -2.27 -8.22 -5.92
CA TYR A 450 -3.67 -8.44 -6.30
C TYR A 450 -3.82 -9.88 -6.80
N PHE A 451 -4.91 -10.54 -6.44
CA PHE A 451 -5.17 -11.92 -6.83
C PHE A 451 -6.67 -12.17 -7.03
N HIS A 452 -6.99 -13.16 -7.86
CA HIS A 452 -8.36 -13.61 -8.08
C HIS A 452 -8.65 -14.82 -7.17
N PRO A 453 -9.49 -14.68 -6.12
CA PRO A 453 -9.69 -15.75 -5.13
C PRO A 453 -10.18 -17.08 -5.73
N ALA A 454 -11.03 -17.03 -6.76
CA ALA A 454 -11.55 -18.24 -7.40
C ALA A 454 -10.48 -19.07 -8.16
N ALA A 455 -9.26 -18.54 -8.34
CA ALA A 455 -8.13 -19.33 -8.83
C ALA A 455 -7.68 -20.41 -7.82
N GLN A 456 -8.04 -20.27 -6.54
CA GLN A 456 -7.74 -21.20 -5.45
C GLN A 456 -8.99 -21.41 -4.58
N PRO A 457 -10.03 -22.11 -5.09
CA PRO A 457 -11.38 -22.13 -4.50
C PRO A 457 -11.47 -22.83 -3.13
N ASN A 458 -10.40 -23.47 -2.70
CA ASN A 458 -10.30 -24.13 -1.40
C ASN A 458 -9.69 -23.26 -0.31
N ALA A 459 -8.69 -22.47 -0.66
CA ALA A 459 -8.14 -21.47 0.23
C ALA A 459 -9.12 -20.30 0.36
N THR A 460 -9.15 -19.67 1.53
CA THR A 460 -9.82 -18.37 1.67
C THR A 460 -9.08 -17.32 0.86
N PHE A 461 -7.75 -17.38 0.88
CA PHE A 461 -6.89 -16.66 -0.07
C PHE A 461 -5.57 -17.39 -0.23
N ALA A 462 -5.01 -17.30 -1.43
CA ALA A 462 -3.67 -17.77 -1.73
C ALA A 462 -3.05 -16.89 -2.82
N TYR A 463 -1.80 -16.50 -2.61
CA TYR A 463 -1.04 -15.65 -3.52
C TYR A 463 0.45 -15.86 -3.29
N TRP A 464 1.27 -15.40 -4.24
CA TRP A 464 2.71 -15.51 -4.13
C TRP A 464 3.41 -14.24 -4.60
N TYR A 465 4.63 -14.03 -4.13
CA TYR A 465 5.50 -12.94 -4.56
C TYR A 465 6.95 -13.43 -4.64
N ARG A 466 7.81 -12.67 -5.31
CA ARG A 466 9.24 -12.98 -5.38
C ARG A 466 9.99 -12.32 -4.24
N ASP A 467 10.96 -13.04 -3.69
CA ASP A 467 11.95 -12.50 -2.76
C ASP A 467 13.35 -12.91 -3.22
N GLY A 468 13.97 -12.02 -3.99
CA GLY A 468 15.17 -12.36 -4.76
C GLY A 468 14.86 -13.51 -5.73
N GLU A 469 15.66 -14.56 -5.66
CA GLU A 469 15.49 -15.77 -6.47
C GLU A 469 14.36 -16.69 -5.96
N ASN A 470 13.88 -16.47 -4.75
CA ASN A 470 12.85 -17.29 -4.13
C ASN A 470 11.45 -16.86 -4.58
N ILE A 471 10.52 -17.80 -4.56
CA ILE A 471 9.08 -17.50 -4.59
C ILE A 471 8.53 -17.82 -3.20
N VAL A 472 7.80 -16.87 -2.62
CA VAL A 472 7.11 -17.02 -1.34
C VAL A 472 5.62 -17.16 -1.61
N LEU A 473 5.05 -18.30 -1.25
CA LEU A 473 3.62 -18.60 -1.35
C LEU A 473 2.98 -18.45 0.01
N CYS A 474 1.87 -17.72 0.07
CA CYS A 474 1.08 -17.51 1.26
C CYS A 474 -0.33 -18.06 1.02
N ALA A 475 -0.87 -18.85 1.96
CA ALA A 475 -2.24 -19.32 1.90
C ALA A 475 -2.87 -19.45 3.29
N ASP A 476 -4.13 -19.06 3.40
CA ASP A 476 -4.93 -19.21 4.61
C ASP A 476 -6.28 -19.87 4.28
N TYR A 477 -6.80 -20.63 5.24
CA TYR A 477 -8.00 -21.44 5.16
C TYR A 477 -8.88 -21.15 6.37
N HIS A 478 -10.17 -20.96 6.14
CA HIS A 478 -11.20 -20.83 7.19
C HIS A 478 -12.18 -22.01 7.18
N ARG A 479 -11.66 -23.18 6.83
CA ARG A 479 -12.37 -24.45 6.77
C ARG A 479 -11.38 -25.62 6.77
N SER A 480 -11.87 -26.79 7.16
CA SER A 480 -11.10 -28.02 6.97
C SER A 480 -11.05 -28.39 5.49
N VAL A 481 -9.90 -28.88 5.05
CA VAL A 481 -9.68 -29.34 3.68
C VAL A 481 -8.81 -30.59 3.73
N GLU A 482 -9.31 -31.71 3.22
CA GLU A 482 -8.55 -32.97 3.22
C GLU A 482 -7.33 -32.91 2.30
N ARG A 483 -7.48 -32.23 1.17
CA ARG A 483 -6.41 -32.00 0.20
C ARG A 483 -6.75 -30.78 -0.65
N ASP A 484 -5.81 -29.85 -0.71
CA ASP A 484 -5.80 -28.74 -1.66
C ASP A 484 -4.48 -28.70 -2.42
N VAL A 485 -4.47 -28.19 -3.64
CA VAL A 485 -3.25 -27.99 -4.44
C VAL A 485 -3.09 -26.50 -4.72
N LEU A 486 -2.17 -25.87 -4.01
CA LEU A 486 -1.83 -24.47 -4.19
C LEU A 486 -0.97 -24.32 -5.45
N ALA A 487 -1.56 -23.70 -6.48
CA ALA A 487 -0.91 -23.57 -7.78
C ALA A 487 0.26 -22.60 -7.74
N LEU A 488 1.30 -22.96 -8.48
CA LEU A 488 2.53 -22.19 -8.62
C LEU A 488 2.90 -22.07 -10.11
N PRO A 489 3.66 -21.03 -10.49
CA PRO A 489 4.12 -20.91 -11.86
C PRO A 489 5.00 -22.10 -12.25
N HIS A 490 4.93 -22.53 -13.51
CA HIS A 490 5.68 -23.69 -14.02
C HIS A 490 7.20 -23.61 -13.77
N GLY A 491 7.77 -22.40 -13.72
CA GLY A 491 9.18 -22.17 -13.35
C GLY A 491 9.56 -22.59 -11.92
N CYS A 492 8.58 -22.96 -11.09
CA CYS A 492 8.81 -23.55 -9.76
C CYS A 492 9.00 -25.07 -9.79
N VAL A 493 8.61 -25.78 -10.86
CA VAL A 493 8.65 -27.24 -10.88
C VAL A 493 10.07 -27.74 -10.63
N GLY A 494 10.23 -28.67 -9.69
CA GLY A 494 11.50 -29.22 -9.26
C GLY A 494 12.29 -28.36 -8.26
N ARG A 495 11.88 -27.11 -7.99
CA ARG A 495 12.47 -26.29 -6.91
C ARG A 495 12.20 -26.91 -5.55
N ALA A 496 13.10 -26.70 -4.60
CA ALA A 496 12.92 -27.24 -3.26
C ALA A 496 11.87 -26.43 -2.49
N VAL A 497 11.03 -27.13 -1.71
CA VAL A 497 9.96 -26.54 -0.87
C VAL A 497 10.44 -26.49 0.57
N GLU A 498 10.32 -25.31 1.18
CA GLU A 498 10.63 -25.08 2.59
C GLU A 498 9.42 -24.42 3.27
N VAL A 499 9.06 -24.91 4.46
CA VAL A 499 8.05 -24.26 5.30
C VAL A 499 8.70 -23.10 6.03
N VAL A 500 8.29 -21.88 5.71
CA VAL A 500 8.70 -20.67 6.45
C VAL A 500 7.89 -20.56 7.73
N GLU A 501 6.58 -20.76 7.61
CA GLU A 501 5.65 -20.74 8.73
C GLU A 501 4.43 -21.60 8.42
N LYS A 502 3.85 -22.24 9.44
CA LYS A 502 2.52 -22.84 9.34
C LYS A 502 1.84 -22.94 10.70
N THR A 503 0.51 -22.93 10.71
CA THR A 503 -0.26 -23.32 11.89
C THR A 503 -0.13 -24.83 12.15
N PRO A 504 -0.38 -25.29 13.40
CA PRO A 504 -0.40 -26.72 13.71
C PRO A 504 -1.45 -27.52 12.92
N SER A 505 -2.55 -26.87 12.52
CA SER A 505 -3.65 -27.47 11.74
C SER A 505 -3.28 -27.79 10.28
N VAL A 506 -2.21 -27.22 9.74
CA VAL A 506 -1.78 -27.44 8.35
C VAL A 506 -0.75 -28.55 8.24
N THR A 507 -0.94 -29.46 7.29
CA THR A 507 0.05 -30.46 6.88
C THR A 507 0.44 -30.24 5.42
N LEU A 508 1.75 -30.18 5.14
CA LEU A 508 2.27 -30.22 3.78
C LEU A 508 2.23 -31.67 3.30
N LEU A 509 1.47 -31.95 2.24
CA LEU A 509 1.34 -33.30 1.66
C LEU A 509 2.34 -33.55 0.53
N THR A 510 3.04 -32.51 0.09
CA THR A 510 4.07 -32.57 -0.93
C THR A 510 5.41 -32.94 -0.29
N GLY A 511 6.25 -33.66 -1.03
CA GLY A 511 7.63 -33.90 -0.64
C GLY A 511 8.50 -32.65 -0.78
N ASP A 512 9.81 -32.86 -0.86
CA ASP A 512 10.81 -31.78 -0.77
C ASP A 512 10.88 -30.88 -2.02
N THR A 513 10.20 -31.21 -3.11
CA THR A 513 10.24 -30.47 -4.37
C THR A 513 8.86 -30.19 -4.92
N VAL A 514 8.69 -29.04 -5.59
CA VAL A 514 7.44 -28.64 -6.23
C VAL A 514 7.12 -29.60 -7.40
N PRO A 515 6.00 -30.34 -7.36
CA PRO A 515 5.56 -31.14 -8.48
C PRO A 515 4.89 -30.26 -9.53
N ASP A 516 4.61 -30.85 -10.69
CA ASP A 516 3.78 -30.18 -11.70
C ASP A 516 2.41 -29.80 -11.13
N GLY A 517 1.95 -28.58 -11.41
CA GLY A 517 0.70 -28.03 -10.89
C GLY A 517 0.77 -27.35 -9.51
N GLY A 518 1.83 -27.52 -8.71
CA GLY A 518 2.02 -26.80 -7.44
C GLY A 518 2.05 -27.68 -6.18
N VAL A 519 1.88 -27.09 -5.00
CA VAL A 519 2.11 -27.79 -3.71
C VAL A 519 0.79 -28.18 -3.04
N ALA A 520 0.68 -29.46 -2.66
CA ALA A 520 -0.45 -30.01 -1.94
C ALA A 520 -0.37 -29.83 -0.42
N VAL A 521 -1.46 -29.42 0.21
CA VAL A 521 -1.63 -29.25 1.67
C VAL A 521 -2.96 -29.87 2.15
N SER A 522 -3.07 -30.12 3.45
CA SER A 522 -4.34 -30.37 4.14
C SER A 522 -4.48 -29.47 5.37
N VAL A 523 -5.74 -29.20 5.76
CA VAL A 523 -6.09 -28.40 6.93
C VAL A 523 -7.08 -29.17 7.78
N ASN A 524 -6.70 -29.43 9.03
CA ASN A 524 -7.57 -30.05 10.04
C ASN A 524 -8.01 -29.00 11.07
N GLY A 525 -9.28 -28.61 11.02
CA GLY A 525 -9.86 -27.56 11.87
C GLY A 525 -10.47 -26.40 11.07
N GLU A 526 -10.90 -25.36 11.79
CA GLU A 526 -11.60 -24.21 11.22
C GLU A 526 -10.67 -23.10 10.72
N TYR A 527 -9.37 -23.16 11.07
CA TYR A 527 -8.37 -22.21 10.59
C TYR A 527 -7.04 -22.91 10.28
N GLY A 528 -6.41 -22.53 9.18
CA GLY A 528 -5.07 -22.95 8.82
C GLY A 528 -4.33 -21.88 8.04
N SER A 529 -3.05 -21.66 8.33
CA SER A 529 -2.19 -20.71 7.62
C SER A 529 -0.88 -21.37 7.26
N VAL A 530 -0.35 -21.06 6.08
CA VAL A 530 0.95 -21.57 5.62
C VAL A 530 1.67 -20.53 4.75
N VAL A 531 2.96 -20.40 5.00
CA VAL A 531 3.91 -19.66 4.18
C VAL A 531 5.02 -20.61 3.75
N LEU A 532 5.18 -20.77 2.44
CA LEU A 532 6.18 -21.65 1.83
C LEU A 532 7.17 -20.84 1.02
N ARG A 533 8.40 -21.33 0.98
CA ARG A 533 9.48 -20.81 0.14
C ARG A 533 9.87 -21.86 -0.90
N MET A 534 9.99 -21.44 -2.15
CA MET A 534 10.51 -22.24 -3.24
C MET A 534 11.88 -21.69 -3.65
N ARG A 535 12.92 -22.53 -3.54
CA ARG A 535 14.33 -22.18 -3.78
C ARG A 535 14.92 -22.90 -4.98
#